data_AF-A0A562T5M0-F1
#
_entry.id   AF-A0A562T5M0-F1
#
_cell.length_a   1.000
_cell.length_b   1.000
_cell.length_c   1.000
_cell.angle_alpha   90.00
_cell.angle_beta   90.00
_cell.angle_gamma   90.00
#
_symmetry.space_group_name_H-M   'P 1'
#
loop_
_entity.id
_entity.type
_entity.pdbx_description
1 polymer ?
#
loop_
_entity_poly.entity_id
_entity_poly.type
_entity_poly.pdbx_seq_one_letter_code
_entity_poly.pdbx_strand_id
1 'polypeptide(L)'
;MSILLYFQNKFQDGESILCRLLRAAAYDTWERIAFSRTRPGMKIHETTITQNLVYELNQIKWLQGISSFSIYESINEASNGDDLEICIIQRDNHVYKYAVQAKIIYHSLRIGGRIRLDDGVYKQFKHTVGAQNQIDLLLAYAKGKGAIPLYLLYNFAARKLMHGAACNIDFDTTQYGCSLVAASHLKDNYSDSSGNLRDNVRFSDIHPGYGIPWFMLACCFTGFSLEQTLSSLKIPLDSNAISAYNINEIESENERNWKLLSPVSELLDTKILVDSIGKSNKEYVTRFSPKYRIVISNKIL
;
A
#
# COMPACT_ATOMS: atom_id res chain seq x y z
N MET A 1 -17.16 0.35 10.07
CA MET A 1 -17.17 1.79 9.74
C MET A 1 -16.59 1.92 8.33
N SER A 2 -16.77 3.03 7.63
CA SER A 2 -16.21 3.22 6.27
C SER A 2 -15.28 4.42 6.27
N ILE A 3 -14.32 4.45 5.36
CA ILE A 3 -13.37 5.55 5.14
C ILE A 3 -14.10 6.90 5.04
N LEU A 4 -15.28 6.93 4.40
CA LEU A 4 -16.08 8.15 4.25
C LEU A 4 -16.46 8.80 5.59
N LEU A 5 -16.79 8.00 6.61
CA LEU A 5 -17.17 8.51 7.92
C LEU A 5 -15.99 9.17 8.64
N TYR A 6 -14.79 8.61 8.51
CA TYR A 6 -13.59 9.23 9.10
C TYR A 6 -13.18 10.48 8.33
N PHE A 7 -13.25 10.42 7.01
CA PHE A 7 -12.92 11.52 6.12
C PHE A 7 -13.71 12.81 6.44
N GLN A 8 -14.98 12.68 6.81
CA GLN A 8 -15.85 13.80 7.15
C GLN A 8 -15.62 14.38 8.56
N ASN A 9 -15.14 13.58 9.53
CA ASN A 9 -15.29 13.91 10.96
C ASN A 9 -13.99 14.12 11.76
N LYS A 10 -12.80 13.87 11.19
CA LYS A 10 -11.56 13.73 12.00
C LYS A 10 -10.36 14.60 11.64
N PHE A 11 -10.42 15.49 10.66
CA PHE A 11 -9.21 16.14 10.14
C PHE A 11 -9.27 17.67 10.11
N GLN A 12 -8.11 18.30 10.28
CA GLN A 12 -7.93 19.75 10.42
C GLN A 12 -8.12 20.50 9.09
N ASP A 13 -8.45 21.78 9.21
CA ASP A 13 -8.48 22.71 8.08
C ASP A 13 -7.05 22.97 7.56
N GLY A 14 -6.84 22.89 6.24
CA GLY A 14 -5.56 23.15 5.58
C GLY A 14 -4.80 21.94 5.03
N GLU A 15 -5.18 20.71 5.40
CA GLU A 15 -4.64 19.49 4.77
C GLU A 15 -5.22 19.27 3.36
N SER A 16 -4.43 18.70 2.45
CA SER A 16 -4.95 18.31 1.13
C SER A 16 -6.03 17.24 1.27
N ILE A 17 -7.01 17.25 0.34
CA ILE A 17 -8.12 16.29 0.36
C ILE A 17 -7.62 14.84 0.33
N LEU A 18 -6.56 14.58 -0.44
CA LEU A 18 -5.96 13.25 -0.53
C LEU A 18 -5.21 12.87 0.74
N CYS A 19 -4.51 13.80 1.38
CA CYS A 19 -3.88 13.60 2.68
C CYS A 19 -4.92 13.08 3.69
N ARG A 20 -6.04 13.81 3.84
CA ARG A 20 -7.16 13.41 4.72
C ARG A 20 -7.74 12.05 4.36
N LEU A 21 -7.90 11.77 3.07
CA LEU A 21 -8.43 10.50 2.58
C LEU A 21 -7.52 9.32 2.94
N LEU A 22 -6.20 9.47 2.76
CA LEU A 22 -5.26 8.43 3.17
C LEU A 22 -5.23 8.25 4.70
N ARG A 23 -5.29 9.33 5.47
CA ARG A 23 -5.42 9.25 6.94
C ARG A 23 -6.68 8.48 7.37
N ALA A 24 -7.82 8.76 6.72
CA ALA A 24 -9.08 8.07 6.95
C ALA A 24 -8.99 6.57 6.66
N ALA A 25 -8.32 6.19 5.58
CA ALA A 25 -8.11 4.80 5.22
C ALA A 25 -7.14 4.04 6.12
N ALA A 26 -6.13 4.72 6.70
CA ALA A 26 -5.34 4.13 7.78
C ALA A 26 -6.21 3.84 9.03
N TYR A 27 -7.01 4.82 9.48
CA TYR A 27 -7.93 4.63 10.61
C TYR A 27 -8.91 3.47 10.37
N ASP A 28 -9.56 3.44 9.20
CA ASP A 28 -10.50 2.37 8.88
C ASP A 28 -9.83 0.99 8.88
N THR A 29 -8.64 0.88 8.28
CA THR A 29 -7.88 -0.37 8.26
C THR A 29 -7.54 -0.85 9.67
N TRP A 30 -7.08 0.07 10.53
CA TRP A 30 -6.80 -0.22 11.94
C TRP A 30 -8.02 -0.78 12.66
N GLU A 31 -9.16 -0.09 12.58
CA GLU A 31 -10.41 -0.47 13.24
C GLU A 31 -10.99 -1.77 12.68
N ARG A 32 -10.86 -1.99 11.37
CA ARG A 32 -11.34 -3.20 10.70
C ARG A 32 -10.53 -4.43 11.12
N ILE A 33 -9.21 -4.31 11.21
CA ILE A 33 -8.37 -5.38 11.75
C ILE A 33 -8.66 -5.57 13.23
N ALA A 34 -8.76 -4.50 14.03
CA ALA A 34 -9.13 -4.57 15.45
C ALA A 34 -10.42 -5.37 15.65
N PHE A 35 -11.46 -5.03 14.87
CA PHE A 35 -12.76 -5.67 14.91
C PHE A 35 -12.69 -7.18 14.59
N SER A 36 -11.93 -7.56 13.57
CA SER A 36 -11.74 -8.97 13.20
C SER A 36 -10.91 -9.73 14.24
N ARG A 37 -9.84 -9.13 14.77
CA ARG A 37 -8.91 -9.83 15.68
C ARG A 37 -9.46 -9.99 17.10
N THR A 38 -10.43 -9.17 17.48
CA THR A 38 -11.14 -9.27 18.77
C THR A 38 -12.32 -10.25 18.75
N ARG A 39 -12.71 -10.80 17.59
CA ARG A 39 -13.86 -11.69 17.44
C ARG A 39 -13.44 -13.09 16.99
N PRO A 40 -13.69 -14.14 17.80
CA PRO A 40 -13.46 -15.51 17.39
C PRO A 40 -14.18 -15.85 16.08
N GLY A 41 -13.51 -16.56 15.18
CA GLY A 41 -14.07 -17.00 13.90
C GLY A 41 -14.05 -15.95 12.78
N MET A 42 -13.87 -14.66 13.08
CA MET A 42 -13.82 -13.62 12.06
C MET A 42 -12.40 -13.47 11.51
N LYS A 43 -12.22 -13.69 10.20
CA LYS A 43 -10.95 -13.51 9.52
C LYS A 43 -11.09 -12.44 8.45
N ILE A 44 -10.15 -11.52 8.44
CA ILE A 44 -9.87 -10.65 7.30
C ILE A 44 -8.51 -11.00 6.72
N HIS A 45 -8.45 -10.99 5.38
CA HIS A 45 -7.27 -11.30 4.59
C HIS A 45 -6.70 -10.02 3.96
N GLU A 46 -5.41 -10.05 3.67
CA GLU A 46 -4.66 -8.99 2.99
C GLU A 46 -5.38 -8.51 1.73
N THR A 47 -5.74 -9.44 0.85
CA THR A 47 -6.44 -9.18 -0.40
C THR A 47 -7.77 -8.45 -0.20
N THR A 48 -8.52 -8.79 0.86
CA THR A 48 -9.77 -8.12 1.20
C THR A 48 -9.53 -6.67 1.62
N ILE A 49 -8.47 -6.40 2.38
CA ILE A 49 -8.14 -5.03 2.80
C ILE A 49 -7.74 -4.20 1.59
N THR A 50 -6.84 -4.70 0.73
CA THR A 50 -6.42 -3.98 -0.48
C THR A 50 -7.60 -3.68 -1.40
N GLN A 51 -8.47 -4.66 -1.65
CA GLN A 51 -9.65 -4.46 -2.50
C GLN A 51 -10.62 -3.42 -1.91
N ASN A 52 -10.89 -3.47 -0.60
CA ASN A 52 -11.71 -2.48 0.06
C ASN A 52 -11.08 -1.09 -0.03
N LEU A 53 -9.76 -0.99 0.16
CA LEU A 53 -9.01 0.25 0.05
C LEU A 53 -9.18 0.88 -1.33
N VAL A 54 -8.91 0.12 -2.39
CA VAL A 54 -9.06 0.53 -3.79
C VAL A 54 -10.50 0.95 -4.09
N TYR A 55 -11.48 0.13 -3.68
CA TYR A 55 -12.90 0.39 -3.88
C TYR A 55 -13.36 1.68 -3.19
N GLU A 56 -13.07 1.83 -1.90
CA GLU A 56 -13.53 2.98 -1.11
C GLU A 56 -12.82 4.27 -1.54
N LEU A 57 -11.52 4.22 -1.86
CA LEU A 57 -10.80 5.37 -2.45
C LEU A 57 -11.45 5.80 -3.77
N ASN A 58 -11.75 4.86 -4.67
CA ASN A 58 -12.35 5.18 -5.96
C ASN A 58 -13.79 5.71 -5.82
N GLN A 59 -14.57 5.15 -4.91
CA GLN A 59 -15.91 5.62 -4.60
C GLN A 59 -15.88 7.06 -4.07
N ILE A 60 -15.00 7.36 -3.11
CA ILE A 60 -14.88 8.71 -2.54
C ILE A 60 -14.35 9.69 -3.57
N LYS A 61 -13.38 9.27 -4.41
CA LYS A 61 -12.89 10.06 -5.54
C LYS A 61 -14.05 10.61 -6.37
N TRP A 62 -14.95 9.72 -6.76
CA TRP A 62 -16.12 10.08 -7.57
C TRP A 62 -17.12 10.95 -6.81
N LEU A 63 -17.51 10.54 -5.60
CA LEU A 63 -18.50 11.26 -4.78
C LEU A 63 -18.07 12.69 -4.41
N GLN A 64 -16.75 12.94 -4.35
CA GLN A 64 -16.18 14.21 -3.92
C GLN A 64 -15.50 14.98 -5.05
N GLY A 65 -15.53 14.46 -6.30
CA GLY A 65 -14.87 15.10 -7.44
C GLY A 65 -13.36 15.26 -7.28
N ILE A 66 -12.69 14.31 -6.62
CA ILE A 66 -11.24 14.40 -6.36
C ILE A 66 -10.47 14.03 -7.64
N SER A 67 -9.62 14.94 -8.11
CA SER A 67 -8.77 14.75 -9.30
C SER A 67 -7.29 14.55 -8.98
N SER A 68 -6.90 14.64 -7.71
CA SER A 68 -5.50 14.50 -7.27
C SER A 68 -4.95 13.07 -7.31
N PHE A 69 -5.76 12.09 -7.71
CA PHE A 69 -5.27 10.74 -7.96
C PHE A 69 -6.15 9.96 -8.95
N SER A 70 -5.57 8.93 -9.56
CA SER A 70 -6.27 7.96 -10.41
C SER A 70 -5.88 6.54 -10.05
N ILE A 71 -6.85 5.63 -10.16
CA ILE A 71 -6.67 4.21 -9.82
C ILE A 71 -6.92 3.39 -11.07
N TYR A 72 -6.01 2.45 -11.33
CA TYR A 72 -6.08 1.53 -12.45
C TYR A 72 -5.97 0.08 -11.96
N GLU A 73 -6.51 -0.84 -12.73
CA GLU A 73 -6.35 -2.29 -12.57
C GLU A 73 -5.53 -2.85 -13.74
N SER A 74 -4.67 -3.84 -13.47
CA SER A 74 -3.87 -4.49 -14.50
C SER A 74 -4.77 -5.17 -15.54
N ILE A 75 -4.47 -5.01 -16.84
CA ILE A 75 -5.17 -5.72 -17.92
C ILE A 75 -4.77 -7.21 -17.96
N ASN A 76 -3.63 -7.56 -17.35
CA ASN A 76 -3.15 -8.93 -17.33
C ASN A 76 -3.94 -9.77 -16.32
N GLU A 77 -4.74 -10.72 -16.80
CA GLU A 77 -5.53 -11.66 -15.98
C GLU A 77 -4.69 -12.52 -15.03
N ALA A 78 -3.39 -12.68 -15.32
CA ALA A 78 -2.47 -13.40 -14.43
C ALA A 78 -2.15 -12.60 -13.15
N SER A 79 -2.40 -11.28 -13.13
CA SER A 79 -2.19 -10.41 -11.96
C SER A 79 -3.23 -10.69 -10.87
N ASN A 80 -3.00 -11.76 -10.11
CA ASN A 80 -3.81 -12.14 -8.97
C ASN A 80 -3.11 -11.73 -7.68
N GLY A 81 -3.65 -10.75 -6.96
CA GLY A 81 -3.08 -10.33 -5.69
C GLY A 81 -3.60 -9.00 -5.15
N ASP A 82 -2.88 -8.53 -4.16
CA ASP A 82 -3.05 -7.32 -3.35
C ASP A 82 -1.91 -6.31 -3.54
N ASP A 83 -0.95 -6.64 -4.38
CA ASP A 83 0.21 -5.81 -4.63
C ASP A 83 -0.14 -4.60 -5.48
N LEU A 84 0.53 -3.49 -5.17
CA LEU A 84 0.27 -2.18 -5.74
C LEU A 84 1.51 -1.67 -6.46
N GLU A 85 1.28 -0.88 -7.49
CA GLU A 85 2.25 0.10 -7.96
C GLU A 85 1.73 1.48 -7.63
N ILE A 86 2.55 2.31 -6.99
CA ILE A 86 2.18 3.70 -6.70
C ILE A 86 3.09 4.58 -7.55
N CYS A 87 2.51 5.56 -8.23
CA CYS A 87 3.24 6.55 -9.02
C CYS A 87 2.97 7.91 -8.38
N ILE A 88 4.01 8.63 -7.96
CA ILE A 88 3.85 9.94 -7.32
C ILE A 88 4.54 10.98 -8.18
N ILE A 89 3.77 12.01 -8.58
CA ILE A 89 4.32 13.21 -9.18
C ILE A 89 4.92 14.07 -8.06
N GLN A 90 6.24 14.24 -8.09
CA GLN A 90 6.99 15.02 -7.11
C GLN A 90 7.15 16.48 -7.55
N ARG A 91 7.74 17.29 -6.68
CA ARG A 91 7.87 18.75 -6.86
C ARG A 91 8.66 19.17 -8.11
N ASP A 92 9.51 18.28 -8.62
CA ASP A 92 10.31 18.45 -9.82
C ASP A 92 9.55 18.09 -11.10
N ASN A 93 8.25 17.77 -11.00
CA ASN A 93 7.38 17.24 -12.04
C ASN A 93 7.81 15.88 -12.60
N HIS A 94 8.75 15.19 -11.96
CA HIS A 94 9.01 13.79 -12.28
C HIS A 94 8.06 12.88 -11.51
N VAL A 95 7.78 11.74 -12.12
CA VAL A 95 7.02 10.65 -11.53
C VAL A 95 8.00 9.59 -11.07
N TYR A 96 7.91 9.25 -9.79
CA TYR A 96 8.66 8.13 -9.22
C TYR A 96 7.71 6.99 -8.92
N LYS A 97 8.13 5.77 -9.29
CA LYS A 97 7.37 4.54 -9.09
C LYS A 97 7.76 3.89 -7.78
N TYR A 98 6.78 3.29 -7.13
CA TYR A 98 6.94 2.48 -5.94
C TYR A 98 6.30 1.12 -6.22
N ALA A 99 7.11 0.07 -6.15
CA ALA A 99 6.61 -1.30 -6.18
C ALA A 99 6.25 -1.69 -4.75
N VAL A 100 5.00 -2.03 -4.48
CA VAL A 100 4.49 -2.13 -3.10
C VAL A 100 3.86 -3.50 -2.87
N GLN A 101 4.51 -4.30 -2.02
CA GLN A 101 3.96 -5.59 -1.57
C GLN A 101 3.10 -5.38 -0.32
N ALA A 102 1.84 -5.82 -0.35
CA ALA A 102 0.98 -5.74 0.82
C ALA A 102 1.30 -6.83 1.85
N LYS A 103 1.21 -6.54 3.16
CA LYS A 103 1.28 -7.53 4.24
C LYS A 103 0.36 -7.23 5.41
N ILE A 104 -0.48 -8.19 5.82
CA ILE A 104 -1.33 -8.05 7.01
C ILE A 104 -0.69 -8.63 8.29
N ILE A 105 -0.91 -7.95 9.42
CA ILE A 105 -0.50 -8.44 10.73
C ILE A 105 -1.41 -9.56 11.29
N TYR A 106 -0.81 -10.48 12.04
CA TYR A 106 -1.50 -11.56 12.74
C TYR A 106 -1.23 -11.55 14.25
N HIS A 107 -2.29 -11.81 15.03
CA HIS A 107 -2.21 -12.00 16.47
C HIS A 107 -2.43 -13.47 16.78
N SER A 108 -1.34 -14.21 16.94
CA SER A 108 -1.40 -15.66 17.14
C SER A 108 -0.83 -16.14 18.46
N LEU A 109 -0.16 -15.25 19.21
CA LEU A 109 0.39 -15.59 20.50
C LEU A 109 -0.74 -15.76 21.52
N ARG A 110 -0.90 -16.98 22.01
CA ARG A 110 -1.81 -17.29 23.12
C ARG A 110 -1.00 -17.40 24.40
N ILE A 111 -1.35 -16.64 25.43
CA ILE A 111 -0.81 -16.79 26.78
C ILE A 111 -2.00 -17.04 27.71
N GLY A 112 -1.99 -18.15 28.44
CA GLY A 112 -3.10 -18.53 29.33
C GLY A 112 -4.46 -18.63 28.61
N GLY A 113 -4.47 -19.07 27.35
CA GLY A 113 -5.68 -19.19 26.54
C GLY A 113 -6.20 -17.88 25.92
N ARG A 114 -5.57 -16.72 26.21
CA ARG A 114 -5.97 -15.41 25.65
C ARG A 114 -5.04 -14.98 24.52
N ILE A 115 -5.61 -14.43 23.45
CA ILE A 115 -4.85 -13.84 22.34
C ILE A 115 -4.25 -12.52 22.80
N ARG A 116 -2.93 -12.37 22.67
CA ARG A 116 -2.25 -11.08 22.86
C ARG A 116 -2.44 -10.20 21.64
N LEU A 117 -3.00 -9.02 21.86
CA LEU A 117 -3.30 -8.02 20.83
C LEU A 117 -2.33 -6.84 20.86
N ASP A 118 -1.42 -6.78 21.83
CA ASP A 118 -0.52 -5.65 22.05
C ASP A 118 0.65 -5.58 21.06
N ASP A 119 0.99 -6.70 20.43
CA ASP A 119 2.05 -6.80 19.45
C ASP A 119 1.84 -8.03 18.54
N GLY A 120 1.51 -7.78 17.27
CA GLY A 120 1.28 -8.82 16.27
C GLY A 120 2.54 -9.14 15.45
N VAL A 121 2.44 -10.17 14.61
CA VAL A 121 3.53 -10.68 13.74
C VAL A 121 3.13 -10.72 12.27
N TYR A 122 4.08 -10.43 11.37
CA TYR A 122 3.90 -10.50 9.92
C TYR A 122 4.29 -11.88 9.37
N LYS A 123 3.43 -12.86 9.59
CA LYS A 123 3.71 -14.27 9.23
C LYS A 123 4.00 -14.49 7.74
N GLN A 124 3.41 -13.67 6.88
CA GLN A 124 3.48 -13.81 5.42
C GLN A 124 4.71 -13.15 4.81
N PHE A 125 5.68 -12.68 5.63
CA PHE A 125 6.97 -12.25 5.12
C PHE A 125 7.81 -13.41 4.59
N LYS A 126 7.75 -14.57 5.25
CA LYS A 126 8.38 -15.80 4.78
C LYS A 126 7.53 -16.50 3.70
N HIS A 127 7.24 -15.79 2.61
CA HIS A 127 6.48 -16.32 1.50
C HIS A 127 7.37 -16.56 0.27
N THR A 128 7.22 -17.74 -0.32
CA THR A 128 7.90 -18.13 -1.56
C THR A 128 6.87 -18.35 -2.66
N VAL A 129 7.18 -17.86 -3.86
CA VAL A 129 6.38 -18.10 -5.06
C VAL A 129 7.17 -19.06 -5.95
N GLY A 130 6.70 -20.30 -6.02
CA GLY A 130 7.53 -21.40 -6.54
C GLY A 130 8.78 -21.58 -5.66
N ALA A 131 9.96 -21.47 -6.27
CA ALA A 131 11.25 -21.59 -5.57
C ALA A 131 11.88 -20.23 -5.19
N GLN A 132 11.22 -19.11 -5.48
CA GLN A 132 11.78 -17.77 -5.29
C GLN A 132 11.13 -17.05 -4.12
N ASN A 133 11.93 -16.26 -3.38
CA ASN A 133 11.43 -15.45 -2.28
C ASN A 133 10.68 -14.25 -2.79
N GLN A 134 9.53 -13.95 -2.17
CA GLN A 134 8.71 -12.83 -2.60
C GLN A 134 9.44 -11.47 -2.50
N ILE A 135 10.29 -11.29 -1.48
CA ILE A 135 11.10 -10.07 -1.37
C ILE A 135 12.10 -9.93 -2.54
N ASP A 136 12.67 -11.03 -3.01
CA ASP A 136 13.62 -11.01 -4.12
C ASP A 136 12.90 -10.72 -5.45
N LEU A 137 11.67 -11.22 -5.61
CA LEU A 137 10.80 -10.87 -6.73
C LEU A 137 10.43 -9.39 -6.75
N LEU A 138 10.09 -8.82 -5.58
CA LEU A 138 9.80 -7.40 -5.43
C LEU A 138 11.02 -6.54 -5.78
N LEU A 139 12.21 -6.88 -5.24
CA LEU A 139 13.45 -6.17 -5.51
C LEU A 139 13.84 -6.25 -7.00
N ALA A 140 13.70 -7.42 -7.62
CA ALA A 140 13.98 -7.61 -9.04
C ALA A 140 13.03 -6.80 -9.93
N TYR A 141 11.72 -6.80 -9.63
CA TYR A 141 10.74 -5.97 -10.32
C TYR A 141 11.08 -4.48 -10.20
N ALA A 142 11.34 -4.03 -8.97
CA ALA A 142 11.65 -2.64 -8.69
C ALA A 142 12.91 -2.19 -9.46
N LYS A 143 13.98 -2.99 -9.44
CA LYS A 143 15.18 -2.74 -10.23
C LYS A 143 14.89 -2.65 -11.74
N GLY A 144 14.10 -3.58 -12.28
CA GLY A 144 13.75 -3.58 -13.70
C GLY A 144 12.88 -2.39 -14.14
N LYS A 145 12.17 -1.78 -13.19
CA LYS A 145 11.29 -0.62 -13.41
C LYS A 145 11.86 0.69 -12.86
N GLY A 146 13.11 0.72 -12.38
CA GLY A 146 13.67 1.87 -11.68
C GLY A 146 12.78 2.38 -10.53
N ALA A 147 12.05 1.49 -9.87
CA ALA A 147 11.07 1.80 -8.84
C ALA A 147 11.65 1.62 -7.43
N ILE A 148 10.99 2.23 -6.44
CA ILE A 148 11.33 2.10 -5.03
C ILE A 148 10.57 0.90 -4.44
N PRO A 149 11.25 -0.16 -3.96
CA PRO A 149 10.59 -1.35 -3.42
C PRO A 149 10.17 -1.14 -1.95
N LEU A 150 8.86 -1.22 -1.70
CA LEU A 150 8.26 -1.04 -0.38
C LEU A 150 7.36 -2.20 0.00
N TYR A 151 7.11 -2.34 1.30
CA TYR A 151 5.98 -3.07 1.82
C TYR A 151 4.93 -2.11 2.36
N LEU A 152 3.65 -2.37 2.05
CA LEU A 152 2.49 -1.76 2.69
C LEU A 152 1.97 -2.71 3.77
N LEU A 153 2.12 -2.33 5.03
CA LEU A 153 1.73 -3.13 6.17
C LEU A 153 0.35 -2.69 6.67
N TYR A 154 -0.54 -3.66 6.82
CA TYR A 154 -1.87 -3.48 7.41
C TYR A 154 -1.86 -3.90 8.87
N ASN A 155 -2.07 -2.95 9.77
CA ASN A 155 -1.72 -3.11 11.17
C ASN A 155 -2.89 -2.90 12.13
N PHE A 156 -2.76 -3.55 13.28
CA PHE A 156 -3.49 -3.29 14.50
C PHE A 156 -2.61 -3.75 15.66
N ALA A 157 -2.54 -2.96 16.73
CA ALA A 157 -1.90 -3.36 17.98
C ALA A 157 -2.57 -2.61 19.14
N ALA A 158 -3.15 -3.33 20.09
CA ALA A 158 -3.81 -2.79 21.29
C ALA A 158 -2.84 -2.18 22.32
N ARG A 159 -1.63 -1.82 21.90
CA ARG A 159 -0.63 -1.16 22.74
C ARG A 159 -1.07 0.27 23.08
N LYS A 160 -0.43 0.85 24.09
CA LYS A 160 -0.58 2.27 24.43
C LYS A 160 -0.39 3.15 23.19
N LEU A 161 -1.20 4.20 23.06
CA LEU A 161 -1.06 5.21 22.03
C LEU A 161 0.38 5.76 22.03
N MET A 162 1.02 5.64 20.89
CA MET A 162 2.28 6.24 20.53
C MET A 162 1.93 7.48 19.72
N HIS A 163 2.64 8.57 19.99
CA HIS A 163 2.57 9.76 19.18
C HIS A 163 3.82 9.82 18.31
N GLY A 164 3.62 10.06 17.03
CA GLY A 164 4.67 10.30 16.06
C GLY A 164 4.47 11.64 15.38
N ALA A 165 5.54 12.15 14.81
CA ALA A 165 5.52 13.33 13.98
C ALA A 165 6.30 13.05 12.70
N ALA A 166 5.74 13.40 11.55
CA ALA A 166 6.42 13.29 10.28
C ALA A 166 5.97 14.43 9.37
N CYS A 167 6.93 15.11 8.72
CA CYS A 167 6.67 16.36 7.97
C CYS A 167 5.92 17.44 8.76
N ASN A 168 6.20 17.60 10.05
CA ASN A 168 5.45 18.51 10.93
C ASN A 168 3.96 18.17 11.09
N ILE A 169 3.57 16.93 10.78
CA ILE A 169 2.22 16.41 11.00
C ILE A 169 2.28 15.43 12.16
N ASP A 170 1.55 15.76 13.23
CA ASP A 170 1.36 14.86 14.36
C ASP A 170 0.34 13.76 14.04
N PHE A 171 0.63 12.56 14.54
CA PHE A 171 -0.26 11.42 14.41
C PHE A 171 -0.17 10.47 15.61
N ASP A 172 -1.23 9.68 15.79
CA ASP A 172 -1.29 8.61 16.78
C ASP A 172 -1.04 7.24 16.13
N THR A 173 -0.88 6.18 16.95
CA THR A 173 -0.60 4.82 16.48
C THR A 173 -1.57 4.30 15.42
N THR A 174 -2.84 4.69 15.46
CA THR A 174 -3.85 4.19 14.51
C THR A 174 -3.56 4.62 13.07
N GLN A 175 -2.76 5.67 12.88
CA GLN A 175 -2.27 6.08 11.56
C GLN A 175 -1.26 5.08 10.97
N TYR A 176 -0.74 4.16 11.78
CA TYR A 176 -0.04 2.98 11.26
C TYR A 176 -0.98 1.89 10.78
N GLY A 177 -2.31 2.04 10.83
CA GLY A 177 -3.24 1.07 10.23
C GLY A 177 -2.87 0.70 8.80
N CYS A 178 -2.32 1.67 8.07
CA CYS A 178 -1.54 1.47 6.85
C CYS A 178 -0.18 2.15 7.00
N SER A 179 0.91 1.39 6.89
CA SER A 179 2.27 1.92 7.00
C SER A 179 3.18 1.39 5.89
N LEU A 180 4.21 2.15 5.54
CA LEU A 180 5.21 1.78 4.55
C LEU A 180 6.54 1.47 5.22
N VAL A 181 7.26 0.49 4.70
CA VAL A 181 8.65 0.21 5.08
C VAL A 181 9.46 -0.20 3.85
N ALA A 182 10.71 0.22 3.79
CA ALA A 182 11.61 -0.16 2.71
C ALA A 182 11.87 -1.66 2.68
N ALA A 183 11.78 -2.28 1.50
CA ALA A 183 12.07 -3.70 1.35
C ALA A 183 13.54 -4.03 1.69
N SER A 184 14.48 -3.16 1.30
CA SER A 184 15.90 -3.31 1.65
C SER A 184 16.11 -3.38 3.16
N HIS A 185 15.49 -2.47 3.92
CA HIS A 185 15.55 -2.50 5.38
C HIS A 185 15.06 -3.85 5.94
N LEU A 186 13.94 -4.37 5.41
CA LEU A 186 13.43 -5.67 5.85
C LEU A 186 14.42 -6.81 5.54
N LYS A 187 14.97 -6.83 4.32
CA LYS A 187 15.96 -7.84 3.91
C LYS A 187 17.19 -7.82 4.81
N ASP A 188 17.75 -6.63 5.04
CA ASP A 188 19.03 -6.48 5.73
C ASP A 188 18.94 -6.83 7.22
N ASN A 189 17.78 -6.59 7.85
CA ASN A 189 17.63 -6.69 9.31
C ASN A 189 16.83 -7.92 9.75
N TYR A 190 15.98 -8.46 8.89
CA TYR A 190 15.03 -9.52 9.26
C TYR A 190 15.11 -10.76 8.38
N SER A 191 16.15 -10.92 7.57
CA SER A 191 16.40 -12.19 6.90
C SER A 191 16.93 -13.27 7.88
N ASP A 192 16.59 -14.52 7.58
CA ASP A 192 17.24 -15.72 8.13
C ASP A 192 18.51 -16.06 7.33
N SER A 193 19.23 -17.09 7.75
CA SER A 193 20.49 -17.53 7.11
C SER A 193 20.31 -17.97 5.65
N SER A 194 19.08 -18.28 5.23
CA SER A 194 18.75 -18.65 3.86
C SER A 194 18.36 -17.45 3.01
N GLY A 195 18.43 -16.23 3.56
CA GLY A 195 18.03 -15.00 2.90
C GLY A 195 16.53 -14.73 2.91
N ASN A 196 15.71 -15.59 3.52
CA ASN A 196 14.26 -15.38 3.59
C ASN A 196 13.93 -14.43 4.72
N LEU A 197 12.92 -13.58 4.57
CA LEU A 197 12.44 -12.84 5.74
C LEU A 197 11.93 -13.82 6.81
N ARG A 198 12.19 -13.51 8.07
CA ARG A 198 11.67 -14.26 9.22
C ARG A 198 10.14 -14.10 9.30
N ASP A 199 9.46 -15.15 9.76
CA ASP A 199 8.01 -15.17 9.97
C ASP A 199 7.57 -14.57 11.32
N ASN A 200 8.54 -14.12 12.13
CA ASN A 200 8.35 -13.62 13.48
C ASN A 200 8.62 -12.11 13.63
N VAL A 201 8.77 -11.37 12.54
CA VAL A 201 8.90 -9.90 12.59
C VAL A 201 7.62 -9.30 13.17
N ARG A 202 7.77 -8.45 14.17
CA ARG A 202 6.69 -7.87 14.96
C ARG A 202 6.37 -6.45 14.55
N PHE A 203 5.18 -5.99 14.93
CA PHE A 203 4.81 -4.58 14.80
C PHE A 203 5.83 -3.66 15.49
N SER A 204 6.23 -4.03 16.71
CA SER A 204 7.20 -3.27 17.51
C SER A 204 8.64 -3.29 17.00
N ASP A 205 9.00 -4.24 16.13
CA ASP A 205 10.31 -4.26 15.45
C ASP A 205 10.38 -3.16 14.38
N ILE A 206 9.23 -2.84 13.75
CA ILE A 206 9.14 -1.88 12.65
C ILE A 206 8.69 -0.50 13.13
N HIS A 207 7.77 -0.41 14.09
CA HIS A 207 7.14 0.85 14.49
C HIS A 207 7.53 1.29 15.91
N PRO A 208 7.74 2.60 16.15
CA PRO A 208 7.62 3.72 15.19
C PRO A 208 8.90 3.98 14.38
N GLY A 209 9.93 3.12 14.53
CA GLY A 209 11.27 3.42 14.04
C GLY A 209 11.41 3.49 12.52
N TYR A 210 10.96 2.48 11.79
CA TYR A 210 11.20 2.31 10.35
C TYR A 210 9.93 2.33 9.52
N GLY A 211 8.79 1.99 10.12
CA GLY A 211 7.49 2.14 9.49
C GLY A 211 7.05 3.60 9.48
N ILE A 212 6.73 4.13 8.31
CA ILE A 212 6.11 5.45 8.16
C ILE A 212 4.61 5.31 7.87
N PRO A 213 3.74 6.21 8.34
CA PRO A 213 2.34 6.19 7.94
C PRO A 213 2.18 6.37 6.43
N TRP A 214 1.30 5.60 5.80
CA TRP A 214 1.13 5.68 4.34
C TRP A 214 0.56 7.02 3.84
N PHE A 215 -0.09 7.81 4.71
CA PHE A 215 -0.63 9.13 4.35
C PHE A 215 0.47 10.08 3.85
N MET A 216 1.71 9.83 4.27
CA MET A 216 2.91 10.56 3.88
C MET A 216 3.08 10.64 2.36
N LEU A 217 2.57 9.65 1.62
CA LEU A 217 2.57 9.64 0.16
C LEU A 217 1.92 10.91 -0.42
N ALA A 218 0.82 11.36 0.18
CA ALA A 218 0.07 12.52 -0.30
C ALA A 218 0.32 13.80 0.50
N CYS A 219 0.58 13.68 1.81
CA CYS A 219 0.80 14.85 2.65
C CYS A 219 2.20 15.45 2.47
N CYS A 220 3.18 14.63 2.06
CA CYS A 220 4.59 15.05 1.99
C CYS A 220 5.26 14.73 0.66
N PHE A 221 5.18 13.48 0.20
CA PHE A 221 6.08 12.99 -0.84
C PHE A 221 5.87 13.70 -2.18
N THR A 222 4.66 14.17 -2.45
CA THR A 222 4.36 15.01 -3.60
C THR A 222 5.08 16.37 -3.57
N GLY A 223 5.41 16.89 -2.38
CA GLY A 223 6.19 18.12 -2.17
C GLY A 223 7.69 17.88 -1.92
N PHE A 224 8.14 16.63 -1.88
CA PHE A 224 9.52 16.26 -1.64
C PHE A 224 10.32 16.13 -2.94
N SER A 225 11.64 16.30 -2.82
CA SER A 225 12.60 15.74 -3.77
C SER A 225 12.78 14.25 -3.53
N LEU A 226 13.34 13.54 -4.52
CA LEU A 226 13.67 12.13 -4.37
C LEU A 226 14.55 11.89 -3.14
N GLU A 227 15.56 12.73 -2.89
CA GLU A 227 16.48 12.58 -1.76
C GLU A 227 15.76 12.68 -0.41
N GLN A 228 14.82 13.63 -0.29
CA GLN A 228 14.00 13.78 0.92
C GLN A 228 13.07 12.58 1.13
N THR A 229 12.50 12.05 0.06
CA THR A 229 11.67 10.84 0.12
C THR A 229 12.48 9.62 0.54
N LEU A 230 13.65 9.38 -0.07
CA LEU A 230 14.51 8.25 0.28
C LEU A 230 15.02 8.35 1.72
N SER A 231 15.41 9.55 2.15
CA SER A 231 15.80 9.82 3.55
C SER A 231 14.65 9.50 4.53
N SER A 232 13.42 9.91 4.21
CA SER A 232 12.24 9.61 5.02
C SER A 232 11.93 8.12 5.10
N LEU A 233 12.17 7.39 4.02
CA LEU A 233 12.03 5.93 3.93
C LEU A 233 13.25 5.17 4.48
N LYS A 234 14.31 5.89 4.90
CA LYS A 234 15.59 5.33 5.33
C LYS A 234 16.23 4.42 4.28
N ILE A 235 16.05 4.77 3.01
CA ILE A 235 16.68 4.09 1.88
C ILE A 235 17.99 4.82 1.58
N PRO A 236 19.13 4.11 1.53
CA PRO A 236 20.39 4.70 1.11
C PRO A 236 20.26 5.34 -0.28
N LEU A 237 20.90 6.50 -0.45
CA LEU A 237 20.98 7.18 -1.73
C LEU A 237 21.88 6.38 -2.67
N ASP A 238 21.29 5.47 -3.44
CA ASP A 238 21.86 4.99 -4.69
C ASP A 238 20.98 5.47 -5.85
N SER A 239 21.16 6.75 -6.21
CA SER A 239 20.34 7.45 -7.19
C SER A 239 20.39 6.82 -8.59
N ASN A 240 21.40 5.99 -8.88
CA ASN A 240 21.58 5.41 -10.21
C ASN A 240 20.59 4.29 -10.53
N ALA A 241 19.88 3.76 -9.52
CA ALA A 241 18.93 2.66 -9.68
C ALA A 241 17.47 3.11 -9.79
N ILE A 242 17.16 4.38 -9.49
CA ILE A 242 15.79 4.90 -9.49
C ILE A 242 15.58 5.79 -10.70
N SER A 243 14.54 5.50 -11.47
CA SER A 243 14.21 6.24 -12.68
C SER A 243 13.21 7.35 -12.39
N ALA A 244 13.52 8.55 -12.88
CA ALA A 244 12.58 9.66 -12.97
C ALA A 244 11.82 9.55 -14.30
N TYR A 245 10.49 9.52 -14.25
CA TYR A 245 9.63 9.44 -15.43
C TYR A 245 8.91 10.77 -15.67
N ASN A 246 8.55 11.05 -16.92
CA ASN A 246 7.59 12.10 -17.24
C ASN A 246 6.15 11.56 -17.19
N ILE A 247 5.18 12.45 -16.99
CA ILE A 247 3.76 12.04 -16.92
C ILE A 247 3.29 11.34 -18.20
N ASN A 248 3.71 11.82 -19.38
CA ASN A 248 3.38 11.21 -20.67
C ASN A 248 3.86 9.75 -20.79
N GLU A 249 4.99 9.41 -20.15
CA GLU A 249 5.51 8.04 -20.15
C GLU A 249 4.62 7.12 -19.30
N ILE A 250 4.09 7.64 -18.19
CA ILE A 250 3.16 6.94 -17.31
C ILE A 250 1.81 6.75 -18.00
N GLU A 251 1.29 7.78 -18.68
CA GLU A 251 0.06 7.70 -19.47
C GLU A 251 0.17 6.68 -20.59
N SER A 252 1.26 6.74 -21.37
CA SER A 252 1.53 5.76 -22.43
C SER A 252 1.67 4.32 -21.88
N GLU A 253 2.17 4.15 -20.66
CA GLU A 253 2.20 2.83 -20.00
C GLU A 253 0.82 2.41 -19.51
N ASN A 254 0.02 3.35 -19.00
CA ASN A 254 -1.36 3.13 -18.56
C ASN A 254 -2.20 2.60 -19.71
N GLU A 255 -2.22 3.29 -20.85
CA GLU A 255 -2.99 2.89 -22.04
C GLU A 255 -2.69 1.44 -22.51
N ARG A 256 -1.45 0.99 -22.30
CA ARG A 256 -1.00 -0.34 -22.76
C ARG A 256 -1.24 -1.47 -21.75
N ASN A 257 -1.17 -1.19 -20.45
CA ASN A 257 -1.09 -2.24 -19.42
C ASN A 257 -2.14 -2.13 -18.32
N TRP A 258 -2.86 -1.02 -18.26
CA TRP A 258 -3.69 -0.65 -17.13
C TRP A 258 -5.07 -0.13 -17.58
N LYS A 259 -6.12 -0.68 -16.99
CA LYS A 259 -7.50 -0.23 -17.18
C LYS A 259 -7.85 0.76 -16.09
N LEU A 260 -8.24 1.98 -16.46
CA LEU A 260 -8.74 2.97 -15.51
C LEU A 260 -9.99 2.43 -14.81
N LEU A 261 -10.03 2.53 -13.48
CA LEU A 261 -11.22 2.20 -12.71
C LEU A 261 -12.18 3.40 -12.70
N SER A 262 -12.94 3.58 -13.79
CA SER A 262 -14.01 4.58 -13.86
C SER A 262 -15.31 4.08 -13.19
N PRO A 263 -16.14 4.99 -12.63
CA PRO A 263 -17.49 4.65 -12.21
C PRO A 263 -18.34 4.18 -13.38
N VAL A 264 -19.27 3.27 -13.11
CA VAL A 264 -20.16 2.62 -14.10
C VAL A 264 -21.06 3.60 -14.85
N SER A 265 -21.22 4.86 -14.41
CA SER A 265 -22.05 5.84 -15.11
C SER A 265 -21.57 6.16 -16.54
N GLU A 266 -20.28 5.96 -16.85
CA GLU A 266 -19.75 6.06 -18.22
C GLU A 266 -20.02 4.81 -19.08
N LEU A 267 -20.42 3.69 -18.46
CA LEU A 267 -20.68 2.41 -19.12
C LEU A 267 -22.15 2.22 -19.54
N LEU A 268 -23.05 3.14 -19.19
CA LEU A 268 -24.48 3.04 -19.52
C LEU A 268 -24.79 3.19 -21.03
N ASP A 269 -23.82 3.59 -21.86
CA ASP A 269 -23.95 3.59 -23.33
C ASP A 269 -23.30 2.37 -24.02
N THR A 270 -22.64 1.48 -23.28
CA THR A 270 -22.03 0.28 -23.84
C THR A 270 -22.77 -0.96 -23.41
N LYS A 271 -23.41 -1.64 -24.38
CA LYS A 271 -23.92 -3.01 -24.25
C LYS A 271 -22.99 -3.84 -23.37
N ILE A 272 -23.53 -4.31 -22.26
CA ILE A 272 -22.84 -5.22 -21.33
C ILE A 272 -22.43 -6.48 -22.12
N LEU A 273 -21.17 -6.52 -22.53
CA LEU A 273 -20.47 -7.75 -22.84
C LEU A 273 -20.26 -8.45 -21.50
N VAL A 274 -21.16 -9.38 -21.20
CA VAL A 274 -20.93 -10.39 -20.17
C VAL A 274 -19.80 -11.27 -20.72
N ASP A 275 -18.56 -10.90 -20.45
CA ASP A 275 -17.44 -11.76 -20.76
C ASP A 275 -17.59 -13.04 -19.95
N SER A 276 -17.67 -14.14 -20.70
CA SER A 276 -17.64 -15.51 -20.23
C SER A 276 -16.52 -15.67 -19.22
N ILE A 277 -16.86 -16.20 -18.03
CA ILE A 277 -15.91 -16.66 -17.02
C ILE A 277 -15.08 -17.78 -17.65
N GLY A 278 -14.01 -17.41 -18.34
CA GLY A 278 -12.97 -18.31 -18.77
C GLY A 278 -12.31 -18.87 -17.52
N LYS A 279 -12.28 -20.19 -17.40
CA LYS A 279 -11.44 -20.86 -16.39
C LYS A 279 -9.99 -20.53 -16.74
N SER A 280 -9.39 -19.56 -16.05
CA SER A 280 -7.96 -19.31 -16.21
C SER A 280 -7.21 -20.54 -15.70
N ASN A 281 -6.43 -21.15 -16.60
CA ASN A 281 -5.37 -22.04 -16.15
C ASN A 281 -4.46 -21.20 -15.27
N LYS A 282 -4.34 -21.56 -13.99
CA LYS A 282 -3.42 -20.91 -13.05
C LYS A 282 -2.00 -21.18 -13.53
N GLU A 283 -1.52 -20.37 -14.46
CA GLU A 283 -0.10 -20.28 -14.75
C GLU A 283 0.56 -19.75 -13.48
N TYR A 284 1.54 -20.49 -12.97
CA TYR A 284 2.26 -20.09 -11.75
C TYR A 284 2.99 -18.78 -12.06
N VAL A 285 2.48 -17.68 -11.51
CA VAL A 285 3.11 -16.37 -11.68
C VAL A 285 4.45 -16.38 -10.97
N THR A 286 5.56 -16.48 -11.71
CA THR A 286 6.92 -16.51 -11.16
C THR A 286 7.52 -15.11 -10.94
N ARG A 287 6.70 -14.07 -10.98
CA ARG A 287 7.15 -12.67 -10.92
C ARG A 287 6.23 -11.82 -10.05
N PHE A 288 6.78 -10.76 -9.46
CA PHE A 288 5.96 -9.72 -8.86
C PHE A 288 5.13 -9.03 -9.97
N SER A 289 3.81 -8.98 -9.78
CA SER A 289 2.85 -8.47 -10.77
C SER A 289 1.76 -7.67 -10.04
N PRO A 290 1.93 -6.36 -9.86
CA PRO A 290 0.99 -5.54 -9.11
C PRO A 290 -0.40 -5.58 -9.79
N LYS A 291 -1.45 -5.75 -8.98
CA LYS A 291 -2.82 -5.81 -9.47
C LYS A 291 -3.39 -4.42 -9.72
N TYR A 292 -3.07 -3.46 -8.86
CA TYR A 292 -3.58 -2.09 -8.97
C TYR A 292 -2.43 -1.10 -9.10
N ARG A 293 -2.70 -0.01 -9.83
CA ARG A 293 -1.83 1.16 -9.89
C ARG A 293 -2.55 2.37 -9.35
N ILE A 294 -1.91 3.13 -8.46
CA ILE A 294 -2.41 4.41 -7.96
C ILE A 294 -1.46 5.51 -8.41
N VAL A 295 -1.95 6.45 -9.21
CA VAL A 295 -1.20 7.63 -9.65
C VAL A 295 -1.63 8.82 -8.79
N ILE A 296 -0.70 9.46 -8.07
CA ILE A 296 -0.93 10.56 -7.13
C ILE A 296 -0.28 11.84 -7.66
N SER A 297 -1.02 12.94 -7.61
CA SER A 297 -0.60 14.26 -8.05
C SER A 297 -1.10 15.35 -7.10
N ASN A 298 -0.28 16.39 -6.88
CA ASN A 298 -0.73 17.62 -6.23
C ASN A 298 -1.43 18.59 -7.19
N LYS A 299 -1.41 18.31 -8.50
CA LYS A 299 -2.12 19.06 -9.54
C LYS A 299 -3.37 18.30 -9.94
N ILE A 300 -4.39 19.02 -10.39
CA ILE A 300 -5.53 18.42 -11.08
C ILE A 300 -4.95 17.66 -12.29
N LEU A 301 -5.16 16.34 -12.31
CA LEU A 301 -4.87 15.47 -13.45
C LEU A 301 -5.99 15.58 -14.49
#